data_AF-A0A139XLA1-F1
#
_entry.id   AF-A0A139XLA1-F1
#
_cell.length_a   1.000
_cell.length_b   1.000
_cell.length_c   1.000
_cell.angle_alpha   90.00
_cell.angle_beta   90.00
_cell.angle_gamma   90.00
#
_symmetry.space_group_name_H-M   'P 1'
#
loop_
_entity.id
_entity.type
_entity.pdbx_description
1 polymer ?
#
loop_
_entity_poly.entity_id
_entity_poly.type
_entity_poly.pdbx_seq_one_letter_code
_entity_poly.pdbx_strand_id
1 'polypeptide(L)'
;LMPPPPPKVKLTNLMRVLGDQAVADPSKVEKEVREQMEKRLKDHEARNEARKLAPEVRSKKHAAKWQKKPHSGEFHVLLFCLKDLTNKRHLYKVDINAQQLHLAGVAVICPSSLKTIVVVEGSLISIKRFRSLMMRRIKWRELEGSTAVNDDDDDEDEKPEADDESCCLVWQGTVRTNSFSGWKIHRVAGEADGRKIFKLAHVEHYWDMAQKYRHVSNDL
;
A
#
# COMPACT_ATOMS: atom_id res chain seq x y z
N LEU A 1 -45.54 -21.85 3.66
CA LEU A 1 -44.62 -21.63 4.79
C LEU A 1 -43.67 -22.82 4.86
N MET A 2 -42.36 -22.61 4.94
CA MET A 2 -41.42 -23.73 5.11
C MET A 2 -41.44 -24.21 6.57
N PRO A 3 -41.29 -25.53 6.82
CA PRO A 3 -41.22 -26.05 8.18
C PRO A 3 -40.01 -25.47 8.92
N PRO A 4 -40.07 -25.36 10.26
CA PRO A 4 -38.97 -24.87 11.06
C PRO A 4 -37.71 -25.74 10.85
N PRO A 5 -36.51 -25.14 10.76
CA PRO A 5 -35.30 -25.90 10.54
C PRO A 5 -35.03 -26.83 11.73
N PRO A 6 -34.53 -28.06 11.47
CA PRO A 6 -34.24 -29.02 12.52
C PRO A 6 -33.15 -28.52 13.48
N PRO A 7 -33.12 -29.02 14.73
CA PRO A 7 -32.18 -28.57 15.75
C PRO A 7 -30.74 -28.88 15.34
N LYS A 8 -29.83 -27.95 15.65
CA LYS A 8 -28.41 -28.04 15.27
C LYS A 8 -27.65 -29.04 16.14
N VAL A 9 -27.53 -30.29 15.70
CA VAL A 9 -26.77 -31.33 16.42
C VAL A 9 -25.26 -31.21 16.12
N LYS A 10 -24.42 -31.58 17.10
CA LYS A 10 -22.96 -31.74 17.00
C LYS A 10 -22.60 -33.03 17.72
N LEU A 11 -21.46 -33.65 17.38
CA LEU A 11 -20.97 -34.84 18.12
C LEU A 11 -20.89 -34.60 19.63
N THR A 12 -20.43 -33.42 20.06
CA THR A 12 -20.36 -33.04 21.48
C THR A 12 -21.73 -32.86 22.16
N ASN A 13 -22.78 -32.57 21.40
CA ASN A 13 -24.13 -32.36 21.92
C ASN A 13 -25.07 -33.54 21.61
N LEU A 14 -24.55 -34.63 21.04
CA LEU A 14 -25.32 -35.75 20.50
C LEU A 14 -26.23 -36.38 21.57
N MET A 15 -25.63 -36.80 22.69
CA MET A 15 -26.35 -37.47 23.79
C MET A 15 -27.34 -36.54 24.51
N ARG A 16 -27.07 -35.23 24.50
CA ARG A 16 -27.96 -34.25 25.11
C ARG A 16 -29.20 -33.95 24.25
N VAL A 17 -29.08 -34.06 22.93
CA VAL A 17 -30.13 -33.65 21.98
C VAL A 17 -30.96 -34.84 21.47
N LEU A 18 -30.34 -36.02 21.30
CA LEU A 18 -30.99 -37.21 20.73
C LEU A 18 -31.01 -38.39 21.72
N GLY A 19 -30.88 -38.14 23.03
CA GLY A 19 -30.66 -39.13 24.09
C GLY A 19 -31.34 -40.50 23.90
N ASP A 20 -32.67 -40.53 23.82
CA ASP A 20 -33.42 -41.79 23.71
C ASP A 20 -33.21 -42.53 22.37
N GLN A 21 -32.96 -41.80 21.28
CA GLN A 21 -32.68 -42.38 19.95
C GLN A 21 -31.21 -42.79 19.78
N ALA A 22 -30.29 -42.08 20.44
CA ALA A 22 -28.85 -42.33 20.41
C ALA A 22 -28.44 -43.58 21.20
N VAL A 23 -29.25 -44.02 22.18
CA VAL A 23 -29.01 -45.24 22.97
C VAL A 23 -29.37 -46.51 22.18
N ALA A 24 -30.35 -46.45 21.28
CA ALA A 24 -30.84 -47.61 20.53
C ALA A 24 -29.87 -48.04 19.40
N ASP A 25 -29.28 -47.08 18.69
CA ASP A 25 -28.26 -47.35 17.65
C ASP A 25 -27.24 -46.21 17.59
N PRO A 26 -26.17 -46.28 18.43
CA PRO A 26 -25.21 -45.18 18.55
C PRO A 26 -24.41 -44.93 17.27
N SER A 27 -24.15 -45.99 16.48
CA SER A 27 -23.35 -45.87 15.25
C SER A 27 -24.13 -45.18 14.14
N LYS A 28 -25.42 -45.50 13.98
CA LYS A 28 -26.28 -44.86 12.99
C LYS A 28 -26.50 -43.39 13.28
N VAL A 29 -26.80 -43.04 14.54
CA VAL A 29 -27.03 -41.66 14.96
C VAL A 29 -25.76 -40.81 14.85
N GLU A 30 -24.58 -41.39 15.14
CA GLU A 30 -23.29 -40.71 14.90
C GLU A 30 -23.06 -40.43 13.41
N LYS A 31 -23.34 -41.41 12.54
CA LYS A 31 -23.22 -41.27 11.08
C LYS A 31 -24.13 -40.16 10.55
N GLU A 32 -25.40 -40.14 10.94
CA GLU A 32 -26.34 -39.10 10.53
C GLU A 32 -25.90 -37.70 10.98
N VAL A 33 -25.34 -37.57 12.19
CA VAL A 33 -24.83 -36.28 12.67
C VAL A 33 -23.54 -35.86 11.96
N ARG A 34 -22.66 -36.80 11.60
CA ARG A 34 -21.51 -36.52 10.72
C ARG A 34 -21.97 -36.04 9.35
N GLU A 35 -22.95 -36.68 8.74
CA GLU A 35 -23.54 -36.26 7.45
C GLU A 35 -24.17 -34.86 7.54
N GLN A 36 -24.88 -34.54 8.64
CA GLN A 36 -25.42 -33.19 8.87
C GLN A 36 -24.32 -32.14 9.11
N MET A 37 -23.21 -32.53 9.75
CA MET A 37 -22.03 -31.66 9.91
C MET A 37 -21.36 -31.39 8.57
N GLU A 38 -21.14 -32.44 7.77
CA GLU A 38 -20.56 -32.36 6.43
C GLU A 38 -21.43 -31.52 5.50
N LYS A 39 -22.75 -31.74 5.50
CA LYS A 39 -23.69 -30.93 4.72
C LYS A 39 -23.61 -29.45 5.08
N ARG A 40 -23.55 -29.11 6.37
CA ARG A 40 -23.39 -27.71 6.81
C ARG A 40 -22.06 -27.11 6.40
N LEU A 41 -20.99 -27.89 6.45
CA LEU A 41 -19.67 -27.45 6.00
C LEU A 41 -19.71 -27.16 4.50
N LYS A 42 -20.25 -28.09 3.70
CA LYS A 42 -20.43 -27.96 2.27
C LYS A 42 -21.30 -26.77 1.89
N ASP A 43 -22.43 -26.57 2.58
CA ASP A 43 -23.32 -25.41 2.36
C ASP A 43 -22.65 -24.09 2.77
N HIS A 44 -21.76 -24.10 3.77
CA HIS A 44 -20.97 -22.93 4.15
C HIS A 44 -19.90 -22.61 3.11
N GLU A 45 -19.16 -23.61 2.66
CA GLU A 45 -18.15 -23.48 1.61
C GLU A 45 -18.78 -23.03 0.30
N ALA A 46 -19.88 -23.65 -0.13
CA ALA A 46 -20.63 -23.24 -1.32
C ALA A 46 -21.12 -21.79 -1.23
N ARG A 47 -21.59 -21.33 -0.06
CA ARG A 47 -21.95 -19.91 0.15
C ARG A 47 -20.76 -18.97 0.15
N ASN A 48 -19.58 -19.42 0.55
CA ASN A 48 -18.36 -18.62 0.52
C ASN A 48 -17.79 -18.55 -0.89
N GLU A 49 -17.80 -19.66 -1.62
CA GLU A 49 -17.45 -19.74 -3.03
C GLU A 49 -18.38 -18.87 -3.89
N ALA A 50 -19.70 -18.94 -3.66
CA ALA A 50 -20.66 -18.07 -4.35
C ALA A 50 -20.45 -16.57 -4.05
N ARG A 51 -19.92 -16.22 -2.86
CA ARG A 51 -19.59 -14.84 -2.49
C ARG A 51 -18.17 -14.43 -2.87
N LYS A 52 -17.31 -15.38 -3.25
CA LYS A 52 -15.91 -15.11 -3.60
C LYS A 52 -15.89 -14.29 -4.88
N LEU A 53 -15.37 -13.07 -4.78
CA LEU A 53 -15.20 -12.22 -5.95
C LEU A 53 -14.29 -12.94 -6.95
N ALA A 54 -14.70 -12.93 -8.22
CA ALA A 54 -13.84 -13.34 -9.31
C ALA A 54 -12.50 -12.55 -9.23
N PRO A 55 -11.36 -13.18 -9.55
CA PRO A 55 -10.04 -12.55 -9.42
C PRO A 55 -9.97 -11.17 -10.12
N GLU A 56 -10.59 -11.04 -11.28
CA GLU A 56 -10.66 -9.77 -12.02
C GLU A 56 -11.41 -8.67 -11.27
N VAL A 57 -12.56 -8.99 -10.68
CA VAL A 57 -13.37 -8.03 -9.90
C VAL A 57 -12.63 -7.62 -8.63
N ARG A 58 -11.95 -8.58 -7.98
CA ARG A 58 -11.11 -8.31 -6.82
C ARG A 58 -9.97 -7.34 -7.18
N SER A 59 -9.29 -7.58 -8.31
CA SER A 59 -8.21 -6.71 -8.80
C SER A 59 -8.72 -5.30 -9.10
N LYS A 60 -9.83 -5.16 -9.82
CA LYS A 60 -10.45 -3.85 -10.11
C LYS A 60 -10.87 -3.11 -8.84
N LYS A 61 -11.46 -3.81 -7.87
CA LYS A 61 -11.83 -3.23 -6.56
C LYS A 61 -10.60 -2.77 -5.78
N HIS A 62 -9.50 -3.51 -5.86
CA HIS A 62 -8.25 -3.14 -5.23
C HIS A 62 -7.63 -1.90 -5.91
N ALA A 63 -7.55 -1.87 -7.23
CA ALA A 63 -7.06 -0.71 -7.98
C ALA A 63 -7.89 0.55 -7.69
N ALA A 64 -9.22 0.42 -7.66
CA ALA A 64 -10.14 1.52 -7.35
C ALA A 64 -9.99 2.08 -5.92
N LYS A 65 -9.42 1.31 -4.99
CA LYS A 65 -9.10 1.80 -3.64
C LYS A 65 -7.97 2.83 -3.66
N TRP A 66 -6.99 2.65 -4.54
CA TRP A 66 -5.78 3.47 -4.61
C TRP A 66 -5.95 4.64 -5.58
N GLN A 67 -6.59 4.37 -6.72
CA GLN A 67 -6.83 5.37 -7.77
C GLN A 67 -7.76 6.47 -7.28
N LYS A 68 -7.29 7.72 -7.34
CA LYS A 68 -8.18 8.87 -7.22
C LYS A 68 -8.98 8.99 -8.51
N LYS A 69 -10.29 9.25 -8.40
CA LYS A 69 -11.10 9.52 -9.59
C LYS A 69 -10.62 10.82 -10.25
N PRO A 70 -10.43 10.86 -11.57
CA PRO A 70 -10.16 12.12 -12.26
C PRO A 70 -11.29 13.10 -11.95
N HIS A 71 -10.92 14.34 -11.62
CA HIS A 71 -11.84 15.43 -11.28
C HIS A 71 -12.56 15.33 -9.93
N SER A 72 -12.06 14.53 -8.98
CA SER A 72 -12.58 14.57 -7.60
C SER A 72 -12.18 15.84 -6.81
N GLY A 73 -11.59 16.85 -7.48
CA GLY A 73 -11.38 18.21 -6.98
C GLY A 73 -10.21 18.43 -6.01
N GLU A 74 -9.54 17.38 -5.55
CA GLU A 74 -8.47 17.47 -4.57
C GLU A 74 -7.44 16.39 -4.83
N PHE A 75 -6.15 16.70 -4.90
CA PHE A 75 -5.05 15.75 -4.96
C PHE A 75 -4.08 16.09 -3.84
N HIS A 76 -3.57 15.08 -3.13
CA HIS A 76 -2.54 15.31 -2.13
C HIS A 76 -1.19 15.17 -2.81
N VAL A 77 -0.29 16.09 -2.47
CA VAL A 77 1.05 16.17 -3.05
C VAL A 77 2.08 16.05 -1.94
N LEU A 78 3.14 15.30 -2.20
CA LEU A 78 4.35 15.26 -1.38
C LEU A 78 5.55 15.62 -2.24
N LEU A 79 6.39 16.49 -1.72
CA LEU A 79 7.68 16.87 -2.28
C LEU A 79 8.78 16.40 -1.33
N PHE A 80 9.59 15.46 -1.80
CA PHE A 80 10.76 14.97 -1.09
C PHE A 80 12.04 15.44 -1.79
N CYS A 81 13.07 15.69 -0.99
CA CYS A 81 14.43 15.82 -1.47
C CYS A 81 15.31 14.73 -0.87
N LEU A 82 16.18 14.16 -1.70
CA LEU A 82 17.11 13.11 -1.34
C LEU A 82 18.54 13.53 -1.67
N LYS A 83 19.50 13.08 -0.86
CA LYS A 83 20.93 13.25 -1.15
C LYS A 83 21.35 12.40 -2.35
N ASP A 84 20.94 11.13 -2.36
CA ASP A 84 21.22 10.19 -3.46
C ASP A 84 20.07 9.19 -3.65
N LEU A 85 19.80 8.85 -4.91
CA LEU A 85 18.85 7.81 -5.34
C LEU A 85 19.47 6.92 -6.44
N THR A 86 20.80 6.80 -6.45
CA THR A 86 21.52 5.97 -7.43
C THR A 86 21.40 4.47 -7.10
N ASN A 87 21.24 4.13 -5.82
CA ASN A 87 21.03 2.76 -5.35
C ASN A 87 19.82 2.12 -6.04
N LYS A 88 20.05 1.01 -6.75
CA LYS A 88 19.03 0.34 -7.56
C LYS A 88 17.87 -0.20 -6.74
N ARG A 89 18.11 -0.63 -5.50
CA ARG A 89 17.08 -1.15 -4.60
C ARG A 89 16.15 -0.06 -4.13
N HIS A 90 16.69 1.09 -3.71
CA HIS A 90 15.88 2.24 -3.31
C HIS A 90 15.08 2.77 -4.49
N LEU A 91 15.71 2.94 -5.65
CA LEU A 91 15.04 3.35 -6.87
C LEU A 91 13.89 2.40 -7.23
N TYR A 92 14.13 1.09 -7.18
CA TYR A 92 13.09 0.08 -7.43
C TYR A 92 11.94 0.17 -6.44
N LYS A 93 12.21 0.29 -5.13
CA LYS A 93 11.18 0.44 -4.09
C LYS A 93 10.32 1.69 -4.36
N VAL A 94 10.95 2.83 -4.65
CA VAL A 94 10.25 4.08 -4.97
C VAL A 94 9.38 3.92 -6.21
N ASP A 95 9.95 3.37 -7.29
CA ASP A 95 9.27 3.21 -8.57
C ASP A 95 8.05 2.27 -8.48
N ILE A 96 8.27 1.06 -7.96
CA ILE A 96 7.23 0.04 -7.93
C ILE A 96 6.07 0.44 -7.00
N ASN A 97 6.36 1.09 -5.87
CA ASN A 97 5.31 1.55 -4.97
C ASN A 97 4.53 2.73 -5.56
N ALA A 98 5.18 3.65 -6.27
CA ALA A 98 4.48 4.73 -6.95
C ALA A 98 3.51 4.18 -8.01
N GLN A 99 3.95 3.18 -8.78
CA GLN A 99 3.11 2.51 -9.79
C GLN A 99 1.96 1.70 -9.17
N GLN A 100 2.24 0.87 -8.16
CA GLN A 100 1.24 0.03 -7.49
C GLN A 100 0.17 0.87 -6.75
N LEU A 101 0.56 2.01 -6.19
CA LEU A 101 -0.36 2.94 -5.52
C LEU A 101 -1.08 3.89 -6.50
N HIS A 102 -0.84 3.74 -7.81
CA HIS A 102 -1.39 4.58 -8.88
C HIS A 102 -1.16 6.07 -8.62
N LEU A 103 0.03 6.42 -8.15
CA LEU A 103 0.45 7.80 -7.97
C LEU A 103 0.86 8.40 -9.31
N ALA A 104 0.58 9.68 -9.49
CA ALA A 104 1.21 10.49 -10.53
C ALA A 104 2.39 11.26 -9.94
N GLY A 105 3.30 11.74 -10.79
CA GLY A 105 4.43 12.54 -10.32
C GLY A 105 5.72 12.21 -11.03
N VAL A 106 6.83 12.62 -10.42
CA VAL A 106 8.14 12.46 -11.03
C VAL A 106 9.24 12.25 -9.98
N ALA A 107 10.17 11.35 -10.27
CA ALA A 107 11.49 11.31 -9.63
C ALA A 107 12.52 11.90 -10.60
N VAL A 108 13.19 12.98 -10.20
CA VAL A 108 14.28 13.60 -10.95
C VAL A 108 15.59 13.34 -10.21
N ILE A 109 16.35 12.37 -10.71
CA ILE A 109 17.66 11.98 -10.22
C ILE A 109 18.68 12.96 -10.78
N CYS A 110 19.35 13.67 -9.89
CA CYS A 110 20.31 14.71 -10.22
C CYS A 110 21.75 14.25 -9.94
N PRO A 111 22.77 14.91 -10.51
CA PRO A 111 24.16 14.71 -10.13
C PRO A 111 24.41 15.14 -8.67
N SER A 112 25.51 14.70 -8.07
CA SER A 112 25.84 14.92 -6.65
C SER A 112 25.92 16.40 -6.22
N SER A 113 26.06 17.34 -7.16
CA SER A 113 26.04 18.78 -6.88
C SER A 113 24.63 19.32 -6.59
N LEU A 114 23.58 18.56 -6.87
CA LEU A 114 22.17 18.94 -6.74
C LEU A 114 21.41 17.87 -5.95
N LYS A 115 20.30 18.25 -5.32
CA LYS A 115 19.42 17.29 -4.65
C LYS A 115 18.59 16.53 -5.66
N THR A 116 18.41 15.23 -5.41
CA THR A 116 17.41 14.43 -6.12
C THR A 116 16.03 14.79 -5.58
N ILE A 117 15.05 14.93 -6.47
CA ILE A 117 13.70 15.38 -6.11
C ILE A 117 12.69 14.29 -6.45
N VAL A 118 11.80 13.98 -5.52
CA VAL A 118 10.67 13.07 -5.75
C VAL A 118 9.38 13.81 -5.43
N VAL A 119 8.51 13.93 -6.44
CA VAL A 119 7.16 14.49 -6.30
C VAL A 119 6.14 13.42 -6.58
N VAL A 120 5.19 13.24 -5.67
CA VAL A 120 4.05 12.35 -5.88
C VAL A 120 2.75 13.08 -5.63
N GLU A 121 1.76 12.80 -6.47
CA GLU A 121 0.41 13.36 -6.45
C GLU A 121 -0.60 12.20 -6.50
N GLY A 122 -1.61 12.21 -5.63
CA GLY A 122 -2.60 11.13 -5.63
C GLY A 122 -3.68 11.20 -4.56
N SER A 123 -4.27 10.05 -4.26
CA SER A 123 -5.27 9.91 -3.20
C SER A 123 -4.64 10.02 -1.81
N LEU A 124 -5.42 10.45 -0.81
CA LEU A 124 -4.94 10.59 0.57
C LEU A 124 -4.37 9.27 1.10
N ILE A 125 -5.00 8.15 0.76
CA ILE A 125 -4.60 6.82 1.20
C ILE A 125 -3.26 6.43 0.55
N SER A 126 -3.14 6.58 -0.78
CA SER A 126 -1.90 6.29 -1.50
C SER A 126 -0.75 7.17 -1.01
N ILE A 127 -1.01 8.46 -0.79
CA ILE A 127 -0.02 9.44 -0.32
C ILE A 127 0.46 9.13 1.10
N LYS A 128 -0.43 8.76 2.03
CA LYS A 128 -0.04 8.33 3.39
C LYS A 128 0.86 7.09 3.35
N ARG A 129 0.52 6.09 2.52
CA ARG A 129 1.35 4.89 2.36
C ARG A 129 2.72 5.21 1.78
N PHE A 130 2.77 6.05 0.75
CA PHE A 130 4.03 6.45 0.13
C PHE A 130 4.90 7.29 1.08
N ARG A 131 4.30 8.19 1.87
CA ARG A 131 5.02 8.90 2.94
C ARG A 131 5.67 7.94 3.93
N SER A 132 4.92 6.92 4.38
CA SER A 132 5.44 5.91 5.29
C SER A 132 6.59 5.10 4.67
N LEU A 133 6.48 4.76 3.38
CA LEU A 133 7.56 4.10 2.65
C LEU A 133 8.84 4.97 2.68
N MET A 134 8.72 6.22 2.25
CA MET A 134 9.87 7.13 2.09
C MET A 134 10.52 7.50 3.42
N MET A 135 9.74 7.71 4.48
CA MET A 135 10.24 8.25 5.75
C MET A 135 10.57 7.18 6.81
N ARG A 136 10.06 5.95 6.68
CA ARG A 136 10.24 4.89 7.71
C ARG A 136 10.79 3.59 7.16
N ARG A 137 10.22 3.07 6.07
CA ARG A 137 10.50 1.72 5.57
C ARG A 137 11.73 1.62 4.67
N ILE A 138 12.14 2.72 4.05
CA ILE A 138 13.40 2.75 3.29
C ILE A 138 14.50 3.24 4.20
N LYS A 139 15.44 2.36 4.51
CA LYS A 139 16.66 2.66 5.25
C LYS A 139 17.71 3.22 4.27
N TRP A 140 17.72 4.54 4.12
CA TRP A 140 18.47 5.22 3.04
C TRP A 140 19.99 5.12 3.15
N ARG A 141 20.54 4.84 4.35
CA ARG A 141 21.99 4.69 4.58
C ARG A 141 22.55 3.32 4.20
N GLU A 142 21.72 2.34 3.91
CA GLU A 142 22.20 1.00 3.58
C GLU A 142 22.95 0.98 2.24
N LEU A 143 24.17 0.44 2.26
CA LEU A 143 25.01 0.23 1.09
C LEU A 143 24.50 -0.92 0.22
N GLU A 144 24.73 -0.82 -1.09
CA GLU A 144 24.45 -1.91 -2.03
C GLU A 144 25.22 -3.18 -1.61
N GLY A 145 24.51 -4.18 -1.06
CA GLY A 145 25.10 -5.44 -0.63
C GLY A 145 24.75 -5.88 0.79
N SER A 146 24.12 -5.03 1.62
CA SER A 146 23.51 -5.49 2.87
C SER A 146 22.45 -6.55 2.54
N THR A 147 22.61 -7.77 3.03
CA THR A 147 21.56 -8.80 2.99
C THR A 147 20.52 -8.47 4.05
N ALA A 148 19.81 -7.34 3.90
CA ALA A 148 18.60 -7.10 4.66
C ALA A 148 17.54 -8.07 4.14
N VAL A 149 17.32 -9.11 4.94
CA VAL A 149 16.17 -10.02 4.90
C VAL A 149 14.90 -9.24 4.61
N ASN A 150 14.00 -9.83 3.82
CA ASN A 150 12.75 -9.22 3.35
C ASN A 150 12.04 -8.40 4.43
N ASP A 151 12.17 -7.08 4.33
CA ASP A 151 11.56 -6.08 5.21
C ASP A 151 10.10 -5.80 4.78
N ASP A 152 9.36 -6.90 4.62
CA ASP A 152 7.91 -6.94 4.41
C ASP A 152 7.16 -7.01 5.75
N ASP A 153 7.88 -6.89 6.88
CA ASP A 153 7.24 -6.70 8.18
C ASP A 153 6.69 -5.27 8.25
N ASP A 154 5.36 -5.19 8.20
CA ASP A 154 4.53 -4.04 8.59
C ASP A 154 4.68 -3.79 10.11
N ASP A 155 5.90 -3.67 10.63
CA ASP A 155 6.12 -3.22 12.00
C ASP A 155 5.84 -1.71 12.09
N GLU A 156 4.58 -1.40 12.38
CA GLU A 156 4.10 -0.03 12.59
C GLU A 156 4.78 0.67 13.79
N ASP A 157 5.53 -0.07 14.61
CA ASP A 157 6.11 0.37 15.89
C ASP A 157 7.61 0.71 15.88
N GLU A 158 8.33 0.59 14.76
CA GLU A 158 9.68 1.15 14.69
C GLU A 158 9.61 2.69 14.68
N LYS A 159 10.02 3.29 15.80
CA LYS A 159 10.29 4.72 15.89
C LYS A 159 11.27 5.10 14.78
N PRO A 160 11.05 6.21 14.06
CA PRO A 160 12.04 6.68 13.09
C PRO A 160 13.37 6.86 13.82
N GLU A 161 14.42 6.20 13.34
CA GLU A 161 15.78 6.52 13.77
C GLU A 161 16.00 8.01 13.53
N ALA A 162 16.58 8.66 14.54
CA ALA A 162 16.74 10.10 14.58
C ALA A 162 17.41 10.63 13.30
N ASP A 163 16.72 11.55 12.63
CA ASP A 163 17.24 12.46 11.62
C ASP A 163 18.09 11.83 10.51
N ASP A 164 17.46 10.93 9.75
CA ASP A 164 17.98 10.52 8.45
C ASP A 164 17.85 11.66 7.43
N GLU A 165 18.80 12.59 7.43
CA GLU A 165 18.91 13.71 6.47
C GLU A 165 19.01 13.25 4.99
N SER A 166 19.11 11.95 4.76
CA SER A 166 19.17 11.30 3.45
C SER A 166 17.88 11.47 2.66
N CYS A 167 16.71 11.51 3.31
CA CYS A 167 15.40 11.74 2.71
C CYS A 167 14.57 12.70 3.57
N CYS A 168 14.31 13.90 3.04
CA CYS A 168 13.54 14.93 3.74
C CYS A 168 12.22 15.21 3.04
N LEU A 169 11.14 15.33 3.80
CA LEU A 169 9.87 15.87 3.32
C LEU A 169 9.94 17.41 3.30
N VAL A 170 10.04 17.99 2.12
CA VAL A 170 10.15 19.44 1.92
C VAL A 170 8.78 20.11 2.03
N TRP A 171 7.77 19.51 1.41
CA TRP A 171 6.42 20.06 1.41
C TRP A 171 5.36 18.98 1.28
N GLN A 172 4.23 19.22 1.94
CA GLN A 172 3.01 18.43 1.82
C GLN A 172 1.82 19.38 1.72
N GLY A 173 0.93 19.11 0.76
CA GLY A 173 -0.28 19.91 0.62
C GLY A 173 -1.29 19.29 -0.31
N THR A 174 -2.28 20.09 -0.69
CA THR A 174 -3.35 19.70 -1.61
C THR A 174 -3.42 20.65 -2.80
N VAL A 175 -3.76 20.11 -3.96
CA VAL A 175 -3.95 20.83 -5.22
C VAL A 175 -5.27 20.41 -5.85
N ARG A 176 -5.86 21.27 -6.68
CA ARG A 176 -7.17 20.98 -7.31
C ARG A 176 -7.08 19.92 -8.40
N THR A 177 -5.97 19.93 -9.13
CA THR A 177 -5.69 19.05 -10.27
C THR A 177 -4.25 18.58 -10.17
N ASN A 178 -3.99 17.33 -10.56
CA ASN A 178 -2.63 16.81 -10.70
C ASN A 178 -1.90 17.51 -11.85
N SER A 179 -0.62 17.79 -11.65
CA SER A 179 0.27 18.43 -12.62
C SER A 179 0.88 17.40 -13.56
N PHE A 180 1.09 16.18 -13.07
CA PHE A 180 1.67 15.07 -13.83
C PHE A 180 0.58 14.06 -14.22
N SER A 181 0.59 13.57 -15.47
CA SER A 181 -0.41 12.61 -15.95
C SER A 181 -0.18 11.17 -15.48
N GLY A 182 1.01 10.89 -14.94
CA GLY A 182 1.42 9.57 -14.44
C GLY A 182 2.79 9.67 -13.76
N TRP A 183 3.29 8.55 -13.25
CA TRP A 183 4.60 8.47 -12.62
C TRP A 183 5.72 8.28 -13.66
N LYS A 184 6.80 9.05 -13.54
CA LYS A 184 7.99 8.95 -14.41
C LYS A 184 9.28 9.16 -13.63
N ILE A 185 10.37 8.58 -14.15
CA ILE A 185 11.72 8.75 -13.60
C ILE A 185 12.60 9.37 -14.66
N HIS A 186 13.27 10.47 -14.31
CA HIS A 186 14.20 11.17 -15.18
C HIS A 186 15.57 11.24 -14.52
N ARG A 187 16.62 10.97 -15.30
CA ARG A 187 18.01 11.25 -14.93
C ARG A 187 18.43 12.49 -15.70
N VAL A 188 18.93 13.51 -15.01
CA VAL A 188 19.31 14.80 -15.61
C VAL A 188 20.78 15.08 -15.40
N ALA A 189 21.40 15.79 -16.34
CA ALA A 189 22.81 16.14 -16.29
C ALA A 189 23.08 17.42 -15.48
N GLY A 190 22.08 18.27 -15.29
CA GLY A 190 22.24 19.54 -14.57
C GLY A 190 20.91 20.23 -14.25
N GLU A 191 21.01 21.40 -13.62
CA GLU A 191 19.86 22.15 -13.09
C GLU A 191 18.86 22.55 -14.17
N ALA A 192 19.35 23.00 -15.33
CA ALA A 192 18.49 23.45 -16.43
C ALA A 192 17.56 22.35 -16.94
N ASP A 193 18.06 21.13 -17.09
CA ASP A 193 17.28 19.97 -17.55
C ASP A 193 16.27 19.53 -16.49
N GLY A 194 16.68 19.51 -15.22
CA GLY A 194 15.78 19.21 -14.10
C GLY A 194 14.64 20.21 -14.01
N ARG A 195 14.96 21.51 -14.00
CA ARG A 195 13.96 22.59 -13.96
C ARG A 195 13.03 22.58 -15.17
N LYS A 196 13.52 22.20 -16.36
CA LYS A 196 12.70 22.08 -17.57
C LYS A 196 11.55 21.08 -17.40
N ILE A 197 11.75 19.97 -16.69
CA ILE A 197 10.70 18.98 -16.41
C ILE A 197 9.55 19.61 -15.61
N PHE A 198 9.89 20.35 -14.55
CA PHE A 198 8.91 21.04 -13.71
C PHE A 198 8.24 22.21 -14.42
N LYS A 199 8.97 22.89 -15.32
CA LYS A 199 8.43 23.95 -16.18
C LYS A 199 7.36 23.43 -17.13
N LEU A 200 7.58 22.27 -17.75
CA LEU A 200 6.59 21.64 -18.64
C LEU A 200 5.31 21.25 -17.90
N ALA A 201 5.40 20.97 -16.60
CA ALA A 201 4.26 20.69 -15.74
C ALA A 201 3.71 21.93 -15.00
N HIS A 202 4.23 23.14 -15.31
CA HIS A 202 3.84 24.41 -14.67
C HIS A 202 4.03 24.45 -13.14
N VAL A 203 5.01 23.70 -12.61
CA VAL A 203 5.29 23.57 -11.17
C VAL A 203 6.76 23.84 -10.85
N GLU A 204 7.38 24.83 -11.51
CA GLU A 204 8.78 25.24 -11.29
C GLU A 204 9.10 25.53 -9.81
N HIS A 205 8.11 26.05 -9.07
CA HIS A 205 8.26 26.37 -7.66
C HIS A 205 8.60 25.14 -6.80
N TYR A 206 8.22 23.92 -7.18
CA TYR A 206 8.64 22.70 -6.47
C TYR A 206 10.13 22.42 -6.63
N TRP A 207 10.68 22.68 -7.83
CA TRP A 207 12.12 22.57 -8.07
C TRP A 207 12.89 23.55 -7.20
N ASP A 208 12.50 24.83 -7.25
CA ASP A 208 13.17 25.89 -6.51
C ASP A 208 13.11 25.65 -4.99
N MET A 209 11.95 25.20 -4.48
CA MET A 209 11.75 24.89 -3.08
C MET A 209 12.64 23.73 -2.64
N ALA A 210 12.70 22.63 -3.39
CA ALA A 210 13.50 21.48 -3.03
C ALA A 210 15.01 21.72 -3.13
N GLN A 211 15.49 22.42 -4.17
CA GLN A 211 16.91 22.72 -4.29
C GLN A 211 17.39 23.67 -3.18
N LYS A 212 16.58 24.69 -2.82
CA LYS A 212 16.90 25.65 -1.75
C LYS A 212 16.63 25.15 -0.34
N TYR A 213 15.92 24.02 -0.18
CA TYR A 213 15.58 23.46 1.12
C TYR A 213 16.83 23.22 1.99
N ARG A 214 16.86 23.74 3.21
CA ARG A 214 17.88 23.42 4.22
C ARG A 214 17.21 22.68 5.36
N HIS A 215 17.84 21.61 5.83
CA HIS A 215 17.36 20.92 7.02
C HIS A 215 17.57 21.83 8.23
N VAL A 216 16.59 21.88 9.14
CA VAL A 216 16.60 22.79 10.30
C VAL A 216 17.84 22.59 11.17
N SER A 217 18.39 21.37 11.21
CA SER A 217 19.64 21.05 11.94
C SER A 217 20.90 21.71 11.37
N ASN A 218 20.87 22.24 10.15
CA ASN A 218 22.03 22.91 9.52
C ASN A 218 22.09 24.41 9.81
N ASP A 219 21.06 24.97 10.43
CA ASP A 219 20.97 26.40 10.76
C ASP A 219 21.27 26.70 12.26
N LEU A 220 21.63 25.67 13.04
CA LEU A 220 22.10 25.73 14.44
C LEU A 220 23.61 25.47 14.51
#